data_AF-A0A7C3AW97-F1
#
_entry.id   AF-A0A7C3AW97-F1
#
_cell.length_a   1.000
_cell.length_b   1.000
_cell.length_c   1.000
_cell.angle_alpha   90.00
_cell.angle_beta   90.00
_cell.angle_gamma   90.00
#
_symmetry.space_group_name_H-M   'P 1'
#
loop_
_entity.id
_entity.type
_entity.pdbx_description
1 polymer ?
#
loop_
_entity_poly.entity_id
_entity_poly.type
_entity_poly.pdbx_seq_one_letter_code
_entity_poly.pdbx_strand_id
1 'polypeptide(L)'
;MIGPEFPVEKIPDEELRQLAYEYSEEKVSVIIVLDYPEPKVDVGKIKKGDRVSYVPTSVEPETDEEREEIERREIEMREFLENILDSPPNYLPMARAFVATVTGEQLRIIADLPMTKSIEFNRELR
;
A
#
# COMPACT_ATOMS: atom_id res chain seq x y z
N MET A 1 -6.19 -17.28 24.24
CA MET A 1 -5.34 -16.38 23.45
C MET A 1 -5.79 -16.53 22.01
N ILE A 2 -6.56 -15.57 21.50
CA ILE A 2 -7.04 -15.57 20.12
C ILE A 2 -5.94 -14.85 19.33
N GLY A 3 -5.19 -15.59 18.51
CA GLY A 3 -4.26 -15.00 17.55
C GLY A 3 -5.02 -14.17 16.51
N PRO A 4 -4.35 -13.29 15.75
CA PRO A 4 -5.02 -12.30 14.92
C PRO A 4 -6.00 -12.93 13.94
N GLU A 5 -7.23 -12.41 13.94
CA GLU A 5 -8.27 -12.69 12.93
C GLU A 5 -8.03 -11.94 11.61
N PHE A 6 -6.86 -11.32 11.40
CA PHE A 6 -6.54 -10.53 10.22
C PHE A 6 -5.05 -10.68 9.81
N PRO A 7 -4.67 -10.37 8.55
CA PRO A 7 -3.30 -10.55 8.05
C PRO A 7 -2.35 -9.48 8.61
N VAL A 8 -1.82 -9.73 9.80
CA VAL A 8 -0.95 -8.79 10.56
C VAL A 8 0.32 -8.42 9.83
N GLU A 9 0.82 -9.29 8.97
CA GLU A 9 1.99 -9.06 8.12
C GLU A 9 1.81 -7.88 7.17
N LYS A 10 0.57 -7.51 6.84
CA LYS A 10 0.26 -6.32 6.02
C LYS A 10 0.32 -5.01 6.82
N ILE A 11 0.40 -5.07 8.15
CA ILE A 11 0.55 -3.90 9.03
C ILE A 11 1.92 -3.97 9.71
N PRO A 12 3.00 -3.49 9.05
CA PRO A 12 4.36 -3.61 9.57
C PRO A 12 4.63 -2.75 10.81
N ASP A 13 3.86 -1.69 11.04
CA ASP A 13 4.01 -0.80 12.21
C ASP A 13 3.30 -1.36 13.46
N GLU A 14 3.97 -1.32 14.61
CA GLU A 14 3.45 -1.88 15.87
C GLU A 14 2.29 -1.08 16.47
N GLU A 15 2.34 0.25 16.39
CA GLU A 15 1.27 1.11 16.91
C GLU A 15 0.00 0.92 16.08
N LEU A 16 0.13 0.83 14.74
CA LEU A 16 -1.01 0.51 13.87
C LEU A 16 -1.60 -0.87 14.18
N ARG A 17 -0.77 -1.89 14.43
CA ARG A 17 -1.25 -3.22 14.84
C ARG A 17 -2.03 -3.14 16.15
N GLN A 18 -1.53 -2.38 17.12
CA GLN A 18 -2.18 -2.22 18.41
C GLN A 18 -3.56 -1.58 18.27
N LEU A 19 -3.68 -0.50 17.48
CA LEU A 19 -4.98 0.12 17.16
C LEU A 19 -5.95 -0.88 16.54
N ALA A 20 -5.47 -1.70 15.60
CA ALA A 20 -6.25 -2.76 14.98
C ALA A 20 -6.73 -3.82 15.99
N TYR A 21 -5.86 -4.26 16.90
CA TYR A 21 -6.21 -5.24 17.94
C TYR A 21 -7.20 -4.72 18.97
N GLU A 22 -7.08 -3.44 19.34
CA GLU A 22 -7.91 -2.81 20.37
C GLU A 22 -9.28 -2.35 19.85
N TYR A 23 -9.54 -2.46 18.54
CA TYR A 23 -10.71 -1.87 17.89
C TYR A 23 -10.85 -0.39 18.25
N SER A 24 -9.73 0.33 18.25
CA SER A 24 -9.71 1.72 18.67
C SER A 24 -10.55 2.59 17.72
N GLU A 25 -11.37 3.46 18.29
CA GLU A 25 -12.10 4.53 17.58
C GLU A 25 -11.16 5.71 17.22
N GLU A 26 -9.90 5.66 17.65
CA GLU A 26 -8.89 6.65 17.29
C GLU A 26 -8.66 6.64 15.78
N LYS A 27 -8.72 7.84 15.19
CA LYS A 27 -8.53 8.05 13.75
C LYS A 27 -7.08 8.35 13.44
N VAL A 28 -6.48 7.55 12.57
CA VAL A 28 -5.09 7.70 12.12
C VAL A 28 -5.02 7.81 10.60
N SER A 29 -4.08 8.62 10.11
CA SER A 29 -3.81 8.73 8.67
C SER A 29 -2.83 7.66 8.23
N VAL A 30 -3.20 6.91 7.20
CA VAL A 30 -2.42 5.78 6.69
C VAL A 30 -2.26 5.84 5.17
N ILE A 31 -1.22 5.19 4.69
CA ILE A 31 -0.96 4.86 3.29
C ILE A 31 -1.29 3.38 3.11
N ILE A 32 -2.24 3.08 2.24
CA ILE A 32 -2.71 1.74 1.88
C ILE A 32 -2.11 1.39 0.52
N VAL A 33 -1.08 0.55 0.52
CA VAL A 33 -0.38 0.11 -0.69
C VAL A 33 -1.13 -1.06 -1.31
N LEU A 34 -1.40 -0.97 -2.61
CA LEU A 34 -2.09 -2.01 -3.33
C LEU A 34 -1.14 -3.08 -3.87
N ASP A 35 -1.62 -4.32 -3.91
CA ASP A 35 -0.89 -5.46 -4.42
C ASP A 35 -0.93 -5.50 -5.95
N TYR A 36 -0.11 -4.64 -6.55
CA TYR A 36 0.14 -4.61 -7.98
C TYR A 36 1.48 -5.26 -8.34
N PRO A 37 1.61 -5.78 -9.58
CA PRO A 37 2.89 -6.22 -10.10
C PRO A 37 3.93 -5.09 -10.00
N GLU A 38 5.11 -5.38 -9.48
CA GLU A 38 6.16 -4.37 -9.37
C GLU A 38 6.63 -3.94 -10.78
N PRO A 39 6.93 -2.64 -10.98
CA PRO A 39 7.48 -2.17 -12.24
C PRO A 39 8.77 -2.92 -12.58
N LYS A 40 8.91 -3.36 -13.83
CA LYS A 40 10.16 -3.97 -14.31
C LYS A 40 11.18 -2.88 -14.55
N VAL A 41 12.35 -3.01 -13.93
CA VAL A 41 13.43 -2.01 -14.00
C VAL A 41 14.64 -2.61 -14.70
N ASP A 42 15.08 -1.99 -15.78
CA ASP A 42 16.34 -2.29 -16.42
C ASP A 42 17.49 -1.74 -15.58
N VAL A 43 18.54 -2.55 -15.41
CA VAL A 43 19.74 -2.15 -14.69
C VAL A 43 20.96 -2.08 -15.61
N GLY A 44 21.59 -0.91 -15.62
CA GLY A 44 22.86 -0.69 -16.28
C GLY A 44 24.03 -1.06 -15.38
N LYS A 45 25.07 -1.67 -15.96
CA LYS A 45 26.31 -2.01 -15.26
C LYS A 45 27.32 -0.86 -15.39
N ILE A 46 27.67 -0.22 -14.28
CA ILE A 46 28.76 0.76 -14.21
C ILE A 46 29.99 0.08 -13.61
N LYS A 47 31.13 0.16 -14.31
CA LYS A 47 32.44 -0.29 -13.80
C LYS A 47 33.33 0.92 -13.51
N LYS A 48 33.79 1.06 -12.27
CA LYS A 48 34.81 2.05 -11.86
C LYS A 48 35.98 1.33 -11.18
N GLY A 49 37.09 1.19 -11.88
CA GLY A 49 38.22 0.36 -11.43
C GLY A 49 37.77 -1.10 -11.24
N ASP A 50 38.00 -1.64 -10.05
CA ASP A 50 37.60 -3.00 -9.68
C ASP A 50 36.17 -3.11 -9.10
N ARG A 51 35.46 -1.98 -8.94
CA ARG A 51 34.08 -1.99 -8.43
C ARG A 51 33.07 -2.04 -9.58
N VAL A 52 32.11 -2.95 -9.44
CA VAL A 52 30.92 -3.07 -10.30
C VAL A 52 29.71 -2.63 -9.49
N SER A 53 28.94 -1.68 -10.02
CA SER A 53 27.66 -1.25 -9.47
C SER A 53 26.57 -1.37 -10.52
N TYR A 54 25.39 -1.83 -10.12
CA TYR A 54 24.19 -1.83 -10.95
C TYR A 54 23.35 -0.63 -10.56
N VAL A 55 22.93 0.15 -11.56
CA VAL A 55 22.06 1.31 -11.36
C VAL A 55 20.83 1.19 -12.26
N PRO A 56 19.64 1.60 -11.81
CA PRO A 56 18.47 1.70 -12.66
C PRO A 56 18.75 2.58 -13.88
N THR A 57 18.41 2.11 -15.08
CA THR A 57 18.56 2.86 -16.34
C THR A 57 17.24 3.20 -16.98
N SER A 58 16.24 2.32 -16.88
CA SER A 58 14.90 2.52 -17.41
C SER A 58 13.89 1.71 -16.60
N VAL A 59 12.64 2.16 -16.61
CA VAL A 59 11.48 1.38 -16.16
C VAL A 59 10.74 0.96 -17.42
N GLU A 60 10.47 -0.33 -17.58
CA GLU A 60 9.67 -0.81 -18.70
C GLU A 60 8.25 -0.22 -18.59
N PRO A 61 7.67 0.25 -19.71
CA PRO A 61 6.29 0.70 -19.70
C PRO A 61 5.35 -0.48 -19.43
N GLU A 62 4.32 -0.23 -18.62
CA GLU A 62 3.20 -1.15 -18.45
C GLU A 62 2.52 -1.42 -19.79
N THR A 63 2.12 -2.66 -20.02
CA THR A 63 1.27 -3.02 -21.17
C THR A 63 -0.14 -2.43 -21.01
N ASP A 64 -0.89 -2.34 -22.10
CA ASP A 64 -2.28 -1.87 -22.05
C ASP A 64 -3.14 -2.75 -21.13
N GLU A 65 -2.93 -4.08 -21.15
CA GLU A 65 -3.61 -5.03 -20.26
C GLU A 65 -3.26 -4.80 -18.78
N GLU A 66 -1.99 -4.52 -18.46
CA GLU A 66 -1.55 -4.19 -17.10
C GLU A 66 -2.18 -2.88 -16.61
N ARG A 67 -2.29 -1.88 -17.49
CA ARG A 67 -2.94 -0.60 -17.18
C ARG A 67 -4.42 -0.76 -16.88
N GLU A 68 -5.14 -1.48 -17.73
CA GLU A 68 -6.57 -1.74 -17.54
C GLU A 68 -6.84 -2.51 -16.23
N GLU A 69 -5.99 -3.49 -15.90
CA GLU A 69 -6.09 -4.21 -14.62
C GLU A 69 -5.85 -3.30 -13.41
N ILE A 70 -4.83 -2.42 -13.49
CA ILE A 70 -4.53 -1.43 -12.45
C ILE A 70 -5.72 -0.49 -12.28
N GLU A 71 -6.27 0.04 -13.36
CA GLU A 71 -7.39 0.99 -13.33
C GLU A 71 -8.64 0.34 -12.74
N ARG A 72 -8.95 -0.90 -13.13
CA ARG A 72 -10.08 -1.66 -12.58
C ARG A 72 -9.96 -1.89 -11.08
N ARG A 73 -8.79 -2.33 -10.62
CA ARG A 73 -8.54 -2.57 -9.18
C ARG A 73 -8.51 -1.27 -8.38
N GLU A 74 -8.03 -0.18 -8.97
CA GLU A 74 -8.11 1.14 -8.36
C GLU A 74 -9.57 1.54 -8.11
N ILE A 75 -10.42 1.40 -9.13
CA ILE A 75 -11.86 1.72 -9.03
C ILE A 75 -12.51 0.85 -7.97
N GLU A 76 -12.28 -0.47 -7.99
CA GLU A 76 -12.85 -1.40 -7.02
C GLU A 76 -12.43 -1.06 -5.58
N MET A 77 -11.14 -0.78 -5.37
CA MET A 77 -10.64 -0.40 -4.05
C MET A 77 -11.17 0.96 -3.60
N ARG A 78 -11.26 1.93 -4.52
CA ARG A 78 -11.81 3.26 -4.23
C ARG A 78 -13.26 3.15 -3.77
N GLU A 79 -14.10 2.43 -4.52
CA GLU A 79 -15.50 2.21 -4.17
C GLU A 79 -15.62 1.52 -2.81
N PHE A 80 -14.80 0.52 -2.54
CA PHE A 80 -14.78 -0.14 -1.23
C PHE A 80 -14.44 0.84 -0.10
N LEU A 81 -13.35 1.60 -0.25
CA LEU A 81 -12.90 2.56 0.75
C LEU A 81 -13.93 3.67 0.97
N GLU A 82 -14.53 4.21 -0.09
CA GLU A 82 -15.59 5.23 0.02
C GLU A 82 -16.84 4.73 0.76
N ASN A 83 -17.10 3.42 0.77
CA ASN A 83 -18.22 2.83 1.52
C ASN A 83 -17.92 2.66 3.01
N ILE A 84 -16.66 2.43 3.40
CA ILE A 84 -16.31 2.13 4.81
C ILE A 84 -15.73 3.33 5.56
N LEU A 85 -15.22 4.35 4.85
CA LEU A 85 -14.56 5.51 5.44
C LEU A 85 -15.53 6.68 5.60
N ASP A 86 -15.31 7.49 6.64
CA ASP A 86 -16.06 8.75 6.84
C ASP A 86 -15.66 9.85 5.85
N SER A 87 -14.57 9.66 5.10
CA SER A 87 -14.03 10.66 4.17
C SER A 87 -13.39 9.95 2.97
N PRO A 88 -13.50 10.54 1.77
CA PRO A 88 -13.01 9.90 0.55
C PRO A 88 -11.48 9.73 0.62
N PRO A 89 -10.96 8.56 0.18
CA PRO A 89 -9.52 8.32 0.15
C PRO A 89 -8.88 9.10 -1.01
N ASN A 90 -7.63 9.52 -0.82
CA ASN A 90 -6.85 10.18 -1.87
C ASN A 90 -5.92 9.16 -2.55
N TYR A 91 -6.01 9.02 -3.87
CA TYR A 91 -5.14 8.10 -4.59
C TYR A 91 -3.81 8.75 -4.97
N LEU A 92 -2.72 7.99 -4.83
CA LEU A 92 -1.35 8.35 -5.20
C LEU A 92 -0.90 7.46 -6.37
N PRO A 93 -1.07 7.88 -7.63
CA PRO A 93 -0.80 7.04 -8.80
C PRO A 93 0.62 6.48 -8.85
N MET A 94 1.61 7.30 -8.48
CA MET A 94 3.03 6.92 -8.51
C MET A 94 3.41 5.87 -7.46
N ALA A 95 2.69 5.86 -6.32
CA ALA A 95 2.89 4.88 -5.26
C ALA A 95 1.91 3.69 -5.39
N ARG A 96 0.94 3.80 -6.32
CA ARG A 96 -0.22 2.91 -6.45
C ARG A 96 -0.85 2.61 -5.09
N ALA A 97 -1.10 3.67 -4.34
CA ALA A 97 -1.53 3.62 -2.95
C ALA A 97 -2.63 4.63 -2.68
N PHE A 98 -3.44 4.38 -1.65
CA PHE A 98 -4.41 5.33 -1.14
C PHE A 98 -3.95 5.94 0.18
N VAL A 99 -4.19 7.24 0.36
CA VAL A 99 -4.10 7.90 1.66
C VAL A 99 -5.51 8.02 2.23
N ALA A 100 -5.70 7.52 3.44
CA ALA A 100 -6.98 7.53 4.12
C ALA A 100 -6.82 7.82 5.61
N THR A 101 -7.89 8.29 6.24
CA THR A 101 -8.00 8.36 7.70
C THR A 101 -8.89 7.22 8.16
N VAL A 102 -8.37 6.36 9.03
CA VAL A 102 -8.98 5.07 9.39
C VAL A 102 -9.01 4.86 10.91
N THR A 103 -9.97 4.08 11.39
CA THR A 103 -10.02 3.53 12.75
C THR A 103 -9.34 2.17 12.84
N GLY A 104 -9.19 1.63 14.05
CA GLY A 104 -8.69 0.27 14.28
C GLY A 104 -9.52 -0.82 13.59
N GLU A 105 -10.85 -0.69 13.61
CA GLU A 105 -11.74 -1.63 12.91
C GLU A 105 -11.55 -1.55 11.39
N GLN A 106 -11.52 -0.34 10.82
CA GLN A 106 -11.30 -0.13 9.39
C GLN A 106 -9.93 -0.66 8.95
N LEU A 107 -8.88 -0.51 9.76
CA LEU A 107 -7.56 -1.09 9.49
C LEU A 107 -7.61 -2.60 9.27
N ARG A 108 -8.37 -3.32 10.10
CA ARG A 108 -8.52 -4.78 9.96
C ARG A 108 -9.25 -5.16 8.70
N ILE A 109 -10.36 -4.49 8.44
CA ILE A 109 -11.17 -4.70 7.25
C ILE A 109 -10.32 -4.49 5.98
N ILE A 110 -9.54 -3.41 5.95
CA ILE A 110 -8.66 -3.10 4.82
C ILE A 110 -7.53 -4.13 4.71
N ALA A 111 -6.90 -4.53 5.81
CA ALA A 111 -5.83 -5.53 5.79
C ALA A 111 -6.31 -6.89 5.28
N ASP A 112 -7.56 -7.26 5.55
CA ASP A 112 -8.13 -8.53 5.09
C ASP A 112 -8.35 -8.58 3.58
N LEU A 113 -8.37 -7.43 2.89
CA LEU A 113 -8.56 -7.39 1.44
C LEU A 113 -7.39 -8.03 0.68
N PRO A 114 -7.68 -8.92 -0.30
CA PRO A 114 -6.64 -9.51 -1.15
C PRO A 114 -5.80 -8.48 -1.91
N MET A 115 -6.39 -7.34 -2.27
CA MET A 115 -5.73 -6.27 -3.01
C MET A 115 -4.82 -5.37 -2.16
N THR A 116 -4.80 -5.55 -0.84
CA THR A 116 -3.93 -4.77 0.05
C THR A 116 -2.60 -5.49 0.25
N LYS A 117 -1.50 -4.82 -0.12
CA LYS A 117 -0.12 -5.28 0.08
C LYS A 117 0.41 -4.89 1.46
N SER A 118 0.29 -3.62 1.82
CA SER A 118 0.70 -3.10 3.13
C SER A 118 -0.12 -1.88 3.55
N ILE A 119 -0.16 -1.60 4.84
CA ILE A 119 -0.74 -0.39 5.44
C ILE A 119 0.29 0.24 6.37
N GLU A 120 0.66 1.48 6.08
CA GLU A 120 1.75 2.20 6.74
C GLU A 120 1.24 3.54 7.26
N PHE A 121 1.90 4.11 8.27
CA PHE A 121 1.55 5.46 8.71
C PHE A 121 1.82 6.47 7.60
N ASN A 122 0.87 7.38 7.40
CA ASN A 122 1.11 8.59 6.64
C ASN A 122 1.82 9.61 7.53
N ARG A 123 3.13 9.44 7.75
CA ARG A 123 3.94 10.40 8.51
C ARG A 123 4.21 11.64 7.67
N GLU A 124 4.07 12.83 8.25
CA GLU A 124 4.73 14.02 7.71
C GLU A 124 6.25 13.79 7.75
N LEU A 125 6.93 14.04 6.62
CA LEU A 125 8.38 14.18 6.57
C LEU A 125 8.76 15.35 7.51
N ARG A 126 9.15 15.04 8.75
CA ARG A 126 9.78 16.02 9.65
C ARG A 126 11.21 16.33 9.20
#